data_AF-A0A0G0HTD6-F1
#
_entry.id   AF-A0A0G0HTD6-F1
#
_cell.length_a   1.000
_cell.length_b   1.000
_cell.length_c   1.000
_cell.angle_alpha   90.00
_cell.angle_beta   90.00
_cell.angle_gamma   90.00
#
_symmetry.space_group_name_H-M   'P 1'
#
loop_
_entity.id
_entity.type
_entity.pdbx_description
1 polymer ?
#
loop_
_entity_poly.entity_id
_entity_poly.type
_entity_poly.pdbx_seq_one_letter_code
_entity_poly.pdbx_strand_id
1 'polypeptide(L)'
;MFNQMMGEEGAKRVSKWTAISLMLLSAFLLVKVIGDFKRLPNIGKEVYPQSTITVSGKGEAFAIPDIASFSFSVTEASESVESAQKMLDEKIAKALVVLKEAEVADKDIKTTDYNVNPKYEWNQYPCPPGVMVSDLSYPCRSGKNELIGYDVSQSITVKVRDVKKVGDLVSKIGAINVS
;
A
#
# COMPACT_ATOMS: atom_id res chain seq x y z
N MET A 1 -49.92 -32.98 -70.81
CA MET A 1 -49.31 -33.98 -69.90
C MET A 1 -49.99 -34.04 -68.53
N PHE A 2 -50.39 -32.91 -67.92
CA PHE A 2 -51.07 -32.90 -66.60
C PHE A 2 -52.50 -33.51 -66.59
N ASN A 3 -53.28 -33.32 -67.68
CA ASN A 3 -54.64 -33.88 -67.79
C ASN A 3 -54.69 -35.41 -67.89
N GLN A 4 -53.58 -36.06 -68.27
CA GLN A 4 -53.55 -37.51 -68.49
C GLN A 4 -53.22 -38.30 -67.22
N MET A 5 -52.70 -37.63 -66.17
CA MET A 5 -52.40 -38.25 -64.88
C MET A 5 -53.50 -38.07 -63.82
N MET A 6 -54.45 -37.14 -64.00
CA MET A 6 -55.41 -36.79 -62.95
C MET A 6 -56.89 -36.93 -63.35
N GLY A 7 -57.21 -37.38 -64.58
CA GLY A 7 -58.59 -37.42 -65.08
C GLY A 7 -59.24 -36.03 -65.20
N GLU A 8 -60.28 -35.90 -66.03
CA GLU A 8 -60.89 -34.61 -66.35
C GLU A 8 -61.50 -33.90 -65.12
N GLU A 9 -62.02 -34.67 -64.17
CA GLU A 9 -62.52 -34.16 -62.89
C GLU A 9 -61.40 -33.81 -61.91
N GLY A 10 -60.31 -34.58 -61.87
CA GLY A 10 -59.19 -34.32 -60.98
C GLY A 10 -58.38 -33.09 -61.40
N ALA A 11 -58.25 -32.83 -62.71
CA ALA A 11 -57.64 -31.60 -63.22
C ALA A 11 -58.42 -30.34 -62.80
N LYS A 12 -59.76 -30.38 -62.85
CA LYS A 12 -60.62 -29.28 -62.36
C LYS A 12 -60.51 -29.11 -60.83
N ARG A 13 -60.36 -30.20 -60.08
CA ARG A 13 -60.13 -30.17 -58.63
C ARG A 13 -58.78 -29.54 -58.28
N VAL A 14 -57.70 -29.95 -58.94
CA VAL A 14 -56.34 -29.41 -58.72
C VAL A 14 -56.27 -27.92 -59.07
N SER A 15 -56.91 -27.50 -60.16
CA SER A 15 -57.01 -26.07 -60.53
C SER A 15 -57.74 -25.24 -59.46
N LYS A 16 -58.83 -25.76 -58.87
CA LYS A 16 -59.51 -25.09 -57.75
C LYS A 16 -58.63 -24.99 -56.49
N TRP A 17 -57.94 -26.06 -56.10
CA TRP A 17 -57.08 -26.05 -54.91
C TRP A 17 -55.84 -25.15 -55.06
N THR A 18 -55.26 -25.08 -56.27
CA THR A 18 -54.15 -24.17 -56.57
C THR A 18 -54.58 -22.71 -56.54
N ALA A 19 -55.77 -22.39 -57.07
CA ALA A 19 -56.35 -21.05 -56.96
C ALA A 19 -56.62 -20.64 -55.50
N ILE A 20 -57.16 -21.55 -54.67
CA ILE A 20 -57.40 -21.30 -53.24
C ILE A 20 -56.06 -21.07 -52.49
N SER A 21 -55.04 -21.88 -52.78
CA SER A 21 -53.71 -21.74 -52.17
C SER A 21 -53.05 -20.41 -52.54
N LEU A 22 -53.12 -20.00 -53.81
CA LEU A 22 -52.62 -18.69 -54.28
C LEU A 22 -53.36 -17.53 -53.62
N MET A 23 -54.67 -17.65 -53.42
CA MET A 23 -55.47 -16.62 -52.75
C MET A 23 -55.10 -16.49 -51.27
N LEU A 24 -54.88 -17.60 -50.56
CA LEU A 24 -54.41 -17.60 -49.17
C LEU A 24 -53.00 -17.03 -49.03
N LEU A 25 -52.09 -17.40 -49.94
CA LEU A 25 -50.72 -16.87 -49.96
C LEU A 25 -50.71 -15.34 -50.19
N SER A 26 -51.54 -14.86 -51.12
CA SER A 26 -51.74 -13.43 -51.39
C SER A 26 -52.24 -12.68 -50.14
N ALA A 27 -53.25 -13.23 -49.46
CA ALA A 27 -53.76 -12.65 -48.23
C ALA A 27 -52.71 -12.61 -47.11
N PHE A 28 -51.91 -13.68 -46.95
CA PHE A 28 -50.82 -13.74 -45.97
C PHE A 28 -49.73 -12.69 -46.25
N LEU A 29 -49.33 -12.53 -47.52
CA LEU A 29 -48.36 -11.52 -47.92
C LEU A 29 -48.88 -10.10 -47.67
N LEU A 30 -50.16 -9.83 -47.93
CA LEU A 30 -50.79 -8.56 -47.62
C LEU A 30 -50.76 -8.22 -46.12
N VAL A 31 -51.07 -9.19 -45.26
CA VAL A 31 -51.00 -9.00 -43.79
C VAL A 31 -49.58 -8.70 -43.33
N LYS A 32 -48.58 -9.40 -43.89
CA LYS A 32 -47.16 -9.14 -43.62
C LYS A 32 -46.74 -7.73 -44.03
N VAL A 33 -47.08 -7.32 -45.26
CA VAL A 33 -46.75 -5.98 -45.76
C VAL A 33 -47.39 -4.89 -44.92
N ILE A 34 -48.66 -5.03 -44.51
CA ILE A 34 -49.33 -4.07 -43.63
C ILE A 34 -48.69 -4.07 -42.22
N GLY A 35 -48.33 -5.23 -41.70
CA GLY A 35 -47.63 -5.37 -40.42
C GLY A 35 -46.29 -4.66 -40.41
N ASP A 36 -45.50 -4.82 -41.47
CA ASP A 36 -44.21 -4.14 -41.63
C ASP A 36 -44.38 -2.64 -41.91
N PHE A 37 -45.40 -2.24 -42.66
CA PHE A 37 -45.74 -0.82 -42.85
C PHE A 37 -46.10 -0.11 -41.54
N LYS A 38 -46.78 -0.80 -40.62
CA LYS A 38 -47.05 -0.30 -39.26
C LYS A 38 -45.82 -0.25 -38.37
N ARG A 39 -44.75 -0.98 -38.71
CA ARG A 39 -43.47 -0.97 -37.99
C ARG A 39 -42.53 0.14 -38.47
N LEU A 40 -42.66 0.61 -39.72
CA LEU A 40 -41.89 1.72 -40.29
C LEU A 40 -41.77 2.97 -39.37
N PRO A 41 -42.82 3.45 -38.67
CA PRO A 41 -42.72 4.64 -37.82
C PRO A 41 -41.91 4.43 -36.53
N ASN A 42 -41.58 3.18 -36.20
CA ASN A 42 -40.85 2.80 -35.00
C ASN A 42 -39.45 2.23 -35.32
N ILE A 43 -39.07 2.10 -36.60
CA ILE A 43 -37.71 1.77 -37.01
C ILE A 43 -36.82 2.98 -36.63
N GLY A 44 -35.87 2.76 -35.71
CA GLY A 44 -34.96 3.81 -35.21
C GLY A 44 -35.36 4.46 -33.89
N LYS A 45 -36.42 3.99 -33.20
CA LYS A 45 -36.78 4.46 -31.84
C LYS A 45 -36.23 3.58 -30.70
N GLU A 46 -35.43 2.57 -31.02
CA GLU A 46 -34.78 1.74 -30.01
C GLU A 46 -33.45 2.41 -29.62
N VAL A 47 -33.39 2.82 -28.35
CA VAL A 47 -32.28 3.52 -27.70
C VAL A 47 -32.19 5.02 -28.03
N TYR A 48 -33.12 5.80 -27.45
CA TYR A 48 -32.74 7.16 -27.06
C TYR A 48 -31.54 7.04 -26.09
N PRO A 49 -30.39 7.68 -26.37
CA PRO A 49 -29.34 7.78 -25.36
C PRO A 49 -29.98 8.47 -24.15
N GLN A 50 -30.01 7.78 -23.01
CA GLN A 50 -30.53 8.32 -21.77
C GLN A 50 -29.76 9.63 -21.50
N SER A 51 -30.48 10.74 -21.30
CA SER A 51 -29.85 12.03 -21.02
C SER A 51 -29.10 11.94 -19.69
N THR A 52 -27.79 11.70 -19.77
CA THR A 52 -26.94 11.48 -18.60
C THR A 52 -26.05 12.70 -18.44
N ILE A 53 -26.09 13.30 -17.25
CA ILE A 53 -25.18 14.36 -16.86
C ILE A 53 -24.09 13.71 -16.00
N THR A 54 -22.91 13.53 -16.57
CA THR A 54 -21.75 13.03 -15.84
C THR A 54 -20.96 14.22 -15.32
N VAL A 55 -20.83 14.30 -13.99
CA VAL A 55 -20.06 15.35 -13.33
C VAL A 55 -18.84 14.71 -12.68
N SER A 56 -17.67 15.29 -12.90
CA SER A 56 -16.44 14.97 -12.18
C SER A 56 -16.01 16.20 -11.40
N GLY A 57 -15.77 16.04 -10.10
CA GLY A 57 -15.28 17.09 -9.23
C GLY A 57 -13.95 16.68 -8.62
N LYS A 58 -12.97 17.59 -8.67
CA LYS A 58 -11.71 17.47 -7.94
C LYS A 58 -11.73 18.47 -6.79
N GLY A 59 -11.60 17.98 -5.56
CA GLY A 59 -11.45 18.81 -4.37
C GLY A 59 -10.01 18.73 -3.87
N GLU A 60 -9.39 19.88 -3.66
CA GLU A 60 -8.10 20.00 -2.98
C GLU A 60 -8.30 20.86 -1.73
N ALA A 61 -7.67 20.47 -0.63
CA ALA A 61 -7.69 21.22 0.62
C ALA A 61 -6.26 21.30 1.16
N PHE A 62 -5.86 22.51 1.51
CA PHE A 62 -4.59 22.77 2.18
C PHE A 62 -4.87 23.05 3.66
N ALA A 63 -4.15 22.36 4.54
CA ALA A 63 -4.23 22.56 5.98
C ALA A 63 -2.82 22.79 6.54
N ILE A 64 -2.72 23.69 7.51
CA ILE A 64 -1.48 23.89 8.28
C ILE A 64 -1.38 22.75 9.30
N PRO A 65 -0.24 22.07 9.43
CA PRO A 65 -0.08 21.02 10.44
C PRO A 65 -0.14 21.60 11.87
N ASP A 66 -0.96 21.01 12.72
CA ASP A 66 -1.13 21.42 14.13
C ASP A 66 -0.31 20.59 15.11
N ILE A 67 0.34 19.51 14.65
CA ILE A 67 1.13 18.61 15.48
C ILE A 67 2.37 18.19 14.70
N ALA A 68 3.52 18.22 15.37
CA ALA A 68 4.76 17.63 14.91
C ALA A 68 5.19 16.53 15.88
N SER A 69 5.94 15.55 15.35
CA SER A 69 6.59 14.54 16.16
C SER A 69 8.04 14.43 15.75
N PHE A 70 8.93 14.37 16.74
CA PHE A 70 10.34 14.07 16.53
C PHE A 70 10.79 12.99 17.51
N SER A 71 11.88 12.32 17.17
CA SER A 71 12.50 11.32 18.02
C SER A 71 13.96 11.67 18.24
N PHE A 72 14.48 11.34 19.42
CA PHE A 72 15.89 11.40 19.72
C PHE A 72 16.31 10.14 20.46
N SER A 73 17.57 9.78 20.31
CA SER A 73 18.20 8.62 20.93
C SER A 73 19.41 9.04 21.74
N VAL A 74 19.54 8.47 22.93
CA VAL A 74 20.71 8.62 23.79
C VAL A 74 21.41 7.29 23.84
N THR A 75 22.72 7.27 23.60
CA THR A 75 23.53 6.05 23.65
C THR A 75 24.77 6.32 24.50
N GLU A 76 25.00 5.46 25.50
CA GLU A 76 26.16 5.53 26.37
C GLU A 76 26.85 4.17 26.46
N ALA A 77 28.17 4.20 26.60
CA ALA A 77 29.01 3.01 26.68
C ALA A 77 29.78 3.00 27.99
N SER A 78 29.82 1.86 28.69
CA SER A 78 30.65 1.70 29.88
C SER A 78 31.01 0.24 30.13
N GLU A 79 31.98 -0.02 31.02
CA GLU A 79 32.38 -1.37 31.41
C GLU A 79 31.25 -2.15 32.10
N SER A 80 30.33 -1.45 32.79
CA SER A 80 29.16 -2.04 33.42
C SER A 80 27.86 -1.46 32.91
N VAL A 81 26.82 -2.30 32.85
CA VAL A 81 25.46 -1.87 32.46
C VAL A 81 24.95 -0.76 33.39
N GLU A 82 25.16 -0.88 34.70
CA GLU A 82 24.66 0.09 35.69
C GLU A 82 25.29 1.48 35.50
N SER A 83 26.59 1.54 35.21
CA SER A 83 27.26 2.83 34.98
C SER A 83 26.84 3.46 33.66
N ALA A 84 26.68 2.67 32.59
CA ALA A 84 26.15 3.15 31.32
C ALA A 84 24.71 3.69 31.47
N GLN A 85 23.87 3.01 32.25
CA GLN A 85 22.51 3.45 32.58
C GLN A 85 22.48 4.78 33.32
N LYS A 86 23.29 4.94 34.38
CA LYS A 86 23.35 6.21 35.13
C LYS A 86 23.74 7.39 34.24
N MET A 87 24.75 7.23 33.40
CA MET A 87 25.18 8.29 32.47
C MET A 87 24.08 8.64 31.45
N LEU A 88 23.38 7.63 30.95
CA LEU A 88 22.26 7.80 30.03
C LEU A 88 21.07 8.51 30.70
N ASP A 89 20.71 8.10 31.91
CA ASP A 89 19.63 8.69 32.70
C ASP A 89 19.90 10.17 33.01
N GLU A 90 21.15 10.54 33.32
CA GLU A 90 21.53 11.94 33.53
C GLU A 90 21.33 12.80 32.27
N LYS A 91 21.65 12.27 31.08
CA LYS A 91 21.42 12.98 29.81
C LYS A 91 19.93 13.08 29.49
N ILE A 92 19.17 12.02 29.72
CA ILE A 92 17.71 12.01 29.53
C ILE A 92 17.04 12.98 30.50
N ALA A 93 17.46 13.03 31.76
CA ALA A 93 16.94 13.97 32.75
C ALA A 93 17.11 15.42 32.28
N LYS A 94 18.28 15.77 31.72
CA LYS A 94 18.51 17.10 31.11
C LYS A 94 17.58 17.36 29.93
N ALA A 95 17.39 16.38 29.04
CA ALA A 95 16.47 16.51 27.91
C ALA A 95 15.01 16.69 28.37
N LEU A 96 14.58 15.97 29.42
CA LEU A 96 13.24 16.11 30.00
C LEU A 96 13.01 17.48 30.63
N VAL A 97 14.04 18.09 31.24
CA VAL A 97 13.94 19.47 31.76
C VAL A 97 13.68 20.45 30.62
N VAL A 98 14.45 20.38 29.53
CA VAL A 98 14.27 21.23 28.34
C VAL A 98 12.87 21.06 27.74
N LEU A 99 12.37 19.83 27.66
CA LEU A 99 11.02 19.53 27.16
C LEU A 99 9.93 20.13 28.05
N LYS A 100 10.10 20.06 29.37
CA LYS A 100 9.15 20.64 30.34
C LYS A 100 9.17 22.17 30.31
N GLU A 101 10.33 22.79 30.20
CA GLU A 101 10.47 24.24 30.02
C GLU A 101 9.79 24.74 28.73
N ALA A 102 9.75 23.89 27.70
CA ALA A 102 9.05 24.15 26.45
C ALA A 102 7.54 23.80 26.49
N GLU A 103 6.99 23.50 27.67
CA GLU A 103 5.57 23.17 27.90
C GLU A 103 5.09 21.89 27.19
N VAL A 104 6.00 20.94 26.93
CA VAL A 104 5.62 19.62 26.44
C VAL A 104 5.04 18.82 27.61
N ALA A 105 3.80 18.35 27.46
CA ALA A 105 3.15 17.55 28.49
C ALA A 105 3.79 16.15 28.59
N ASP A 106 3.88 15.59 29.79
CA ASP A 106 4.48 14.26 30.01
C ASP A 106 3.79 13.16 29.17
N LYS A 107 2.48 13.28 28.93
CA LYS A 107 1.70 12.36 28.06
C LYS A 107 2.15 12.37 26.58
N ASP A 108 2.81 13.43 26.17
CA ASP A 108 3.27 13.65 24.80
C ASP A 108 4.77 13.22 24.65
N ILE A 109 5.39 12.69 25.72
CA ILE A 109 6.74 12.10 25.72
C ILE A 109 6.61 10.59 25.89
N LYS A 110 7.18 9.81 24.98
CA LYS A 110 7.12 8.35 25.01
C LYS A 110 8.47 7.73 24.71
N THR A 111 8.98 6.91 25.62
CA THR A 111 10.08 5.99 25.31
C THR A 111 9.58 4.94 24.33
N THR A 112 10.21 4.85 23.16
CA THR A 112 9.85 3.85 22.14
C THR A 112 10.67 2.58 22.29
N ASP A 113 11.96 2.74 22.59
CA ASP A 113 12.91 1.64 22.59
C ASP A 113 13.93 1.83 23.71
N TYR A 114 14.34 0.71 24.27
CA TYR A 114 15.42 0.63 25.24
C TYR A 114 16.22 -0.64 24.95
N ASN A 115 17.51 -0.50 24.71
CA ASN A 115 18.36 -1.59 24.27
C ASN A 115 19.69 -1.58 25.04
N VAL A 116 20.19 -2.77 25.37
CA VAL A 116 21.45 -2.99 26.07
C VAL A 116 22.21 -4.05 25.30
N ASN A 117 23.33 -3.67 24.69
CA ASN A 117 24.15 -4.56 23.89
C ASN A 117 25.52 -4.76 24.53
N PRO A 118 26.01 -6.00 24.68
CA PRO A 118 27.41 -6.23 25.03
C PRO A 118 28.33 -5.76 23.90
N LYS A 119 29.40 -5.07 24.26
CA LYS A 119 30.41 -4.56 23.33
C LYS A 119 31.65 -5.44 23.40
N TYR A 120 32.00 -6.04 22.27
CA TYR A 120 33.16 -6.91 22.14
C TYR A 120 34.24 -6.25 21.30
N GLU A 121 35.49 -6.41 21.71
CA GLU A 121 36.66 -6.06 20.92
C GLU A 121 37.36 -7.34 20.44
N TRP A 122 37.71 -7.37 19.16
CA TRP A 122 38.43 -8.48 18.58
C TRP A 122 39.93 -8.28 18.77
N ASN A 123 40.53 -9.04 19.67
CA ASN A 123 41.97 -9.03 19.87
C ASN A 123 42.63 -10.10 18.99
N GLN A 124 43.37 -9.66 17.96
CA GLN A 124 44.13 -10.54 17.06
C GLN A 124 45.53 -10.77 17.64
N TYR A 125 45.86 -12.03 17.93
CA TYR A 125 47.21 -12.37 18.38
C TYR A 125 48.08 -12.73 17.17
N PRO A 126 49.31 -12.21 17.04
CA PRO A 126 50.21 -12.65 15.99
C PRO A 126 50.51 -14.15 16.16
N CYS A 127 50.38 -14.91 15.08
CA CYS A 127 50.80 -16.30 15.07
C CYS A 127 52.31 -16.35 15.40
N PRO A 128 52.75 -17.21 16.34
CA PRO A 128 54.17 -17.33 16.64
C PRO A 128 54.98 -17.61 15.37
N PRO A 129 56.04 -16.84 15.07
CA PRO A 129 56.89 -17.11 13.92
C PRO A 129 57.60 -18.45 14.13
N GLY A 130 57.31 -19.43 13.27
CA GLY A 130 57.90 -20.78 13.32
C GLY A 130 56.92 -21.95 13.29
N VAL A 131 55.60 -21.72 13.36
CA VAL A 131 54.59 -22.79 13.25
C VAL A 131 54.23 -23.03 11.78
N MET A 132 55.16 -23.65 11.05
CA MET A 132 54.92 -24.22 9.73
C MET A 132 54.62 -25.70 9.92
N VAL A 133 53.35 -26.07 9.76
CA VAL A 133 52.90 -27.46 9.86
C VAL A 133 53.04 -28.13 8.51
N SER A 134 53.83 -29.20 8.49
CA SER A 134 53.87 -30.17 7.39
C SER A 134 52.53 -30.92 7.33
N ASP A 135 51.88 -30.82 6.17
CA ASP A 135 50.82 -31.67 5.62
C ASP A 135 49.36 -31.65 6.13
N LEU A 136 48.98 -31.04 7.26
CA LEU A 136 47.56 -30.85 7.62
C LEU A 136 47.36 -29.51 8.37
N SER A 137 47.35 -28.41 7.61
CA SER A 137 47.38 -27.04 8.16
C SER A 137 45.99 -26.50 8.49
N TYR A 138 45.62 -26.51 9.77
CA TYR A 138 44.53 -25.68 10.28
C TYR A 138 45.02 -24.22 10.37
N PRO A 139 44.33 -23.23 9.78
CA PRO A 139 44.70 -21.83 9.96
C PRO A 139 44.61 -21.49 11.44
N CYS A 140 45.67 -20.94 12.03
CA CYS A 140 45.61 -20.38 13.38
C CYS A 140 44.53 -19.30 13.39
N ARG A 141 43.36 -19.61 13.97
CA ARG A 141 42.30 -18.64 14.26
C ARG A 141 42.77 -17.80 15.44
N SER A 142 43.71 -16.90 15.18
CA SER A 142 44.38 -16.16 16.22
C SER A 142 43.62 -14.86 16.48
N GLY A 143 42.46 -14.99 17.10
CA GLY A 143 41.82 -13.87 17.75
C GLY A 143 40.69 -14.31 18.66
N LYS A 144 40.42 -13.51 19.68
CA LYS A 144 39.33 -13.74 20.63
C LYS A 144 38.51 -12.46 20.79
N ASN A 145 37.19 -12.62 20.89
CA ASN A 145 36.28 -11.54 21.27
C ASN A 145 36.38 -11.35 22.79
N GLU A 146 36.95 -10.24 23.23
CA GLU A 146 36.92 -9.85 24.64
C GLU A 146 35.74 -8.89 24.85
N LEU A 147 34.94 -9.13 25.90
CA LEU A 147 33.91 -8.20 26.30
C LEU A 147 34.60 -6.98 26.94
N ILE A 148 34.45 -5.82 26.31
CA ILE A 148 35.06 -4.56 26.79
C ILE A 148 34.03 -3.64 27.47
N GLY A 149 32.75 -3.97 27.40
CA GLY A 149 31.70 -3.23 28.10
C GLY A 149 30.31 -3.47 27.52
N TYR A 150 29.43 -2.49 27.72
CA TYR A 150 28.05 -2.50 27.29
C TYR A 150 27.69 -1.14 26.68
N ASP A 151 27.02 -1.17 25.53
CA ASP A 151 26.37 -0.01 24.92
C ASP A 151 24.87 -0.04 25.31
N VAL A 152 24.42 0.97 26.05
CA VAL A 152 23.02 1.18 26.43
C VAL A 152 22.46 2.30 25.58
N SER A 153 21.33 2.07 24.93
CA SER A 153 20.65 3.08 24.11
C SER A 153 19.17 3.16 24.45
N GLN A 154 18.63 4.37 24.50
CA GLN A 154 17.21 4.63 24.68
C GLN A 154 16.70 5.63 23.65
N SER A 155 15.57 5.33 23.03
CA SER A 155 14.91 6.19 22.04
C SER A 155 13.62 6.74 22.61
N ILE A 156 13.41 8.05 22.44
CA ILE A 156 12.25 8.77 22.95
C ILE A 156 11.60 9.52 21.79
N THR A 157 10.30 9.32 21.61
CA THR A 157 9.45 10.11 20.71
C THR A 157 8.73 11.20 21.49
N VAL A 158 8.77 12.40 20.95
CA VAL A 158 8.12 13.58 21.52
C VAL A 158 7.09 14.11 20.53
N LYS A 159 5.88 14.36 21.01
CA LYS A 159 4.81 15.02 20.28
C LYS A 159 4.74 16.49 20.70
N VAL A 160 4.87 17.38 19.73
CA VAL A 160 4.81 18.83 19.94
C VAL A 160 3.56 19.37 19.27
N ARG A 161 2.72 20.05 20.06
CA ARG A 161 1.48 20.69 19.58
C ARG A 161 1.71 22.08 19.02
N ASP A 162 2.82 22.73 19.38
CA ASP A 162 3.23 24.00 18.80
C ASP A 162 4.36 23.77 17.78
N VAL A 163 3.98 23.64 16.51
CA VAL A 163 4.91 23.34 15.41
C VAL A 163 5.99 24.42 15.25
N LYS A 164 5.72 25.66 15.68
CA LYS A 164 6.70 26.77 15.59
C LYS A 164 7.87 26.58 16.56
N LYS A 165 7.65 25.88 17.68
CA LYS A 165 8.68 25.62 18.71
C LYS A 165 9.58 24.43 18.39
N VAL A 166 9.22 23.59 17.39
CA VAL A 166 9.92 22.33 17.09
C VAL A 166 11.39 22.57 16.71
N GLY A 167 11.68 23.57 15.87
CA GLY A 167 13.06 23.83 15.44
C GLY A 167 13.98 24.23 16.60
N ASP A 168 13.48 25.05 17.51
CA ASP A 168 14.20 25.46 18.72
C ASP A 168 14.39 24.27 19.67
N LEU A 169 13.34 23.45 19.86
CA LEU A 169 13.38 22.24 20.68
C LEU A 169 14.41 21.22 20.20
N VAL A 170 14.41 20.91 18.90
CA VAL A 170 15.39 19.98 18.30
C VAL A 170 16.82 20.51 18.47
N SER A 171 17.02 21.81 18.30
CA SER A 171 18.34 22.44 18.47
C SER A 171 18.83 22.37 19.92
N LYS A 172 17.95 22.68 20.88
CA LYS A 172 18.26 22.61 22.32
C LYS A 172 18.56 21.19 22.79
N ILE A 173 17.79 20.22 22.30
CA ILE A 173 18.01 18.81 22.60
C ILE A 173 19.33 18.32 21.99
N GLY A 174 19.59 18.65 20.72
CA GLY A 174 20.86 18.31 20.05
C GLY A 174 22.10 18.86 20.77
N ALA A 175 21.99 20.01 21.45
CA ALA A 175 23.07 20.55 22.27
C ALA A 175 23.45 19.68 23.50
N ILE A 176 22.61 18.71 23.87
CA ILE A 176 22.84 17.76 24.97
C ILE A 176 23.69 16.56 24.51
N ASN A 177 24.16 16.55 23.24
CA ASN A 177 24.85 15.42 22.60
C ASN A 177 23.99 14.17 22.55
N VAL A 178 22.73 14.34 22.13
CA VAL A 178 21.84 13.24 21.79
C VAL A 178 21.68 13.19 20.26
N SER A 179 21.39 12.00 19.73
CA SER A 179 21.34 11.72 18.29
C SER A 179 19.92 11.62 17.76
#